data_AF-A0A7C2ZPM8-F1
#
_entry.id   AF-A0A7C2ZPM8-F1
#
_cell.length_a   1.000
_cell.length_b   1.000
_cell.length_c   1.000
_cell.angle_alpha   90.00
_cell.angle_beta   90.00
_cell.angle_gamma   90.00
#
_symmetry.space_group_name_H-M   'P 1'
#
loop_
_entity.id
_entity.type
_entity.pdbx_description
1 polymer ?
#
loop_
_entity_poly.entity_id
_entity_poly.type
_entity_poly.pdbx_seq_one_letter_code
_entity_poly.pdbx_strand_id
1 'polypeptide(L)'
;MIKQKIKNKGTVVIDSLNEILAYNDISKTAEFLRSLRANISKYRSILTLTILHTSIEKTVHFLSTIEHIADGIILTDQEQRDGHIVKYVVIKRMKGVKHAIDRIGFTISDKELKKV
;
A
#
# COMPACT_ATOMS: atom_id res chain seq x y z
N MET A 1 18.08 -23.88 4.78
CA MET A 1 16.62 -24.14 4.84
C MET A 1 16.05 -23.40 6.04
N ILE A 2 15.38 -22.26 5.84
CA ILE A 2 14.90 -21.44 6.97
C ILE A 2 13.71 -22.15 7.63
N LYS A 3 13.95 -22.66 8.84
CA LYS A 3 13.07 -23.47 9.70
C LYS A 3 11.99 -22.67 10.44
N GLN A 4 11.64 -21.46 10.02
CA GLN A 4 10.67 -20.66 10.76
C GLN A 4 9.24 -20.83 10.20
N LYS A 5 8.40 -21.55 10.94
CA LYS A 5 6.95 -21.65 10.74
C LYS A 5 6.24 -20.36 11.19
N ILE A 6 6.57 -19.21 10.60
CA ILE A 6 5.82 -17.99 10.87
C ILE A 6 4.47 -18.09 10.14
N LYS A 7 3.40 -18.25 10.92
CA LYS A 7 2.01 -18.29 10.44
C LYS A 7 1.11 -17.61 11.48
N ASN A 8 0.16 -16.81 11.01
CA ASN A 8 -0.79 -16.02 11.81
C ASN A 8 -0.13 -15.08 12.83
N LYS A 9 1.15 -14.74 12.63
CA LYS A 9 1.93 -13.89 13.54
C LYS A 9 2.83 -12.97 12.73
N GLY A 10 2.85 -11.70 13.10
CA GLY A 10 3.68 -10.67 12.47
C GLY A 10 3.01 -9.92 11.33
N THR A 11 3.76 -9.01 10.73
CA THR A 11 3.36 -8.19 9.59
C THR A 11 4.57 -8.00 8.69
N VAL A 12 4.36 -7.99 7.39
CA VAL A 12 5.38 -7.61 6.41
C VAL A 12 5.06 -6.21 5.92
N VAL A 13 6.04 -5.31 5.98
CA VAL A 13 5.93 -3.96 5.43
C VAL A 13 7.04 -3.79 4.40
N ILE A 14 6.69 -3.40 3.18
CA ILE A 14 7.64 -3.10 2.10
C ILE A 14 7.51 -1.62 1.78
N ASP A 15 8.50 -0.85 2.21
CA ASP A 15 8.63 0.59 1.95
C ASP A 15 9.93 0.85 1.18
N SER A 16 9.92 1.02 -0.15
CA SER A 16 8.77 1.06 -1.06
C SER A 16 8.92 0.08 -2.24
N LEU A 17 7.82 -0.19 -2.94
CA LEU A 17 7.83 -0.95 -4.20
C LEU A 17 8.57 -0.20 -5.32
N ASN A 18 8.81 1.10 -5.17
CA ASN A 18 9.54 1.89 -6.16
C ASN A 18 10.96 1.36 -6.37
N GLU A 19 11.65 0.95 -5.30
CA GLU A 19 12.99 0.37 -5.38
C GLU A 19 12.99 -0.93 -6.19
N ILE A 20 12.02 -1.80 -5.96
CA ILE A 20 11.88 -3.06 -6.70
C ILE A 20 11.59 -2.76 -8.18
N LEU A 21 10.70 -1.80 -8.43
CA LEU A 21 10.32 -1.37 -9.77
C LEU A 21 11.46 -0.62 -10.48
N ALA A 22 12.44 -0.05 -9.78
CA ALA A 22 13.59 0.63 -10.39
C ALA A 22 14.49 -0.37 -11.13
N TYR A 23 14.68 -1.57 -10.56
CA TYR A 23 15.55 -2.61 -11.12
C TYR A 23 14.80 -3.66 -11.96
N ASN A 24 13.46 -3.58 -12.03
CA ASN A 24 12.63 -4.56 -12.72
C ASN A 24 11.60 -3.90 -13.66
N ASP A 25 11.08 -4.69 -14.58
CA ASP A 25 9.89 -4.31 -15.34
C ASP A 25 8.61 -4.51 -14.49
N ILE A 26 7.50 -3.97 -15.00
CA ILE A 26 6.19 -4.04 -14.35
C ILE A 26 5.73 -5.49 -14.17
N SER A 27 5.98 -6.35 -15.16
CA SER A 27 5.53 -7.74 -15.15
C SER A 27 6.22 -8.55 -14.04
N LYS A 28 7.54 -8.44 -13.92
CA LYS A 28 8.33 -9.09 -12.86
C LYS A 28 7.94 -8.58 -11.48
N THR A 29 7.74 -7.27 -11.34
CA THR A 29 7.31 -6.66 -10.07
C THR A 29 5.90 -7.14 -9.69
N ALA A 30 5.00 -7.26 -10.67
CA ALA A 30 3.66 -7.81 -10.47
C ALA A 30 3.69 -9.30 -10.08
N GLU A 31 4.55 -10.10 -10.71
CA GLU A 31 4.76 -11.52 -10.36
C GLU A 31 5.26 -11.66 -8.92
N PHE A 32 6.23 -10.84 -8.53
CA PHE A 32 6.72 -10.76 -7.15
C PHE A 32 5.58 -10.47 -6.16
N LEU A 33 4.72 -9.49 -6.44
CA LEU A 33 3.55 -9.19 -5.59
C LEU A 33 2.54 -10.34 -5.55
N ARG A 34 2.30 -11.03 -6.66
CA ARG A 34 1.44 -12.22 -6.69
C ARG A 34 2.01 -13.33 -5.80
N SER A 35 3.32 -13.56 -5.86
CA SER A 35 4.02 -14.52 -5.01
C SER A 35 3.94 -14.14 -3.53
N LEU A 36 4.18 -12.87 -3.19
CA LEU A 36 4.02 -12.37 -1.82
C LEU A 36 2.59 -12.59 -1.31
N ARG A 37 1.59 -12.20 -2.09
CA ARG A 37 0.18 -12.38 -1.71
C ARG A 37 -0.17 -13.85 -1.51
N ALA A 38 0.26 -14.73 -2.41
CA ALA A 38 -0.04 -16.16 -2.32
C ALA A 38 0.66 -16.81 -1.11
N ASN A 39 1.96 -16.57 -0.97
CA ASN A 39 2.80 -17.28 -0.01
C ASN A 39 2.81 -16.65 1.39
N ILE A 40 2.68 -15.33 1.50
CA ILE A 40 2.73 -14.60 2.78
C ILE A 40 1.31 -14.28 3.23
N SER A 41 0.57 -13.45 2.48
CA SER A 41 -0.74 -12.97 2.92
C SER A 41 -1.77 -14.09 3.04
N LYS A 42 -1.88 -14.96 2.03
CA LYS A 42 -2.89 -16.02 2.01
C LYS A 42 -2.45 -17.27 2.76
N TYR A 43 -1.31 -17.86 2.37
CA TYR A 43 -0.88 -19.14 2.93
C TYR A 43 -0.48 -19.05 4.40
N ARG A 44 0.18 -17.94 4.81
CA ARG A 44 0.64 -17.73 6.18
C ARG A 44 -0.28 -16.83 7.00
N SER A 45 -1.31 -16.23 6.40
CA SER A 45 -2.22 -15.28 7.06
C SER A 45 -1.46 -14.15 7.78
N ILE A 46 -0.44 -13.62 7.11
CA ILE A 46 0.38 -12.50 7.61
C ILE A 46 -0.05 -11.24 6.87
N LEU A 47 -0.44 -10.20 7.61
CA LEU A 47 -0.74 -8.90 6.99
C LEU A 47 0.50 -8.42 6.23
N THR A 48 0.32 -8.09 4.96
CA THR A 48 1.39 -7.56 4.11
C THR A 48 0.96 -6.20 3.58
N LEU A 49 1.73 -5.17 3.92
CA LEU A 49 1.55 -3.80 3.48
C LEU A 49 2.70 -3.41 2.56
N THR A 50 2.38 -2.72 1.47
CA THR A 50 3.39 -2.26 0.51
C THR A 50 3.10 -0.81 0.15
N ILE A 51 4.13 0.03 0.11
CA ILE A 51 4.04 1.45 -0.24
C ILE A 51 4.48 1.63 -1.69
N LEU A 52 3.74 2.44 -2.44
CA LEU A 52 4.06 2.83 -3.82
C LEU A 52 3.90 4.35 -3.94
N HIS A 53 4.98 5.06 -4.27
CA HIS A 53 4.91 6.47 -4.63
C HIS A 53 4.56 6.60 -6.11
N THR A 54 3.50 7.35 -6.41
CA THR A 54 2.95 7.52 -7.76
C THR A 54 3.41 8.83 -8.42
N SER A 55 4.68 9.21 -8.23
CA SER A 55 5.22 10.49 -8.70
C SER A 55 5.64 10.49 -10.17
N ILE A 56 5.72 9.32 -10.81
CA ILE A 56 6.16 9.17 -12.21
C ILE A 56 5.22 8.27 -13.01
N GLU A 57 5.17 8.44 -14.33
CA GLU A 57 4.27 7.71 -15.22
C GLU A 57 4.38 6.18 -15.05
N LYS A 58 5.59 5.64 -14.96
CA LYS A 58 5.84 4.20 -14.73
C LYS A 58 5.08 3.68 -13.49
N THR A 59 5.10 4.44 -12.40
CA THR A 59 4.45 4.07 -11.13
C THR A 59 2.93 4.20 -11.18
N VAL A 60 2.41 5.19 -11.93
CA VAL A 60 0.97 5.34 -12.20
C VAL A 60 0.46 4.18 -13.05
N HIS A 61 1.20 3.79 -14.09
CA HIS A 61 0.84 2.63 -14.89
C HIS A 61 0.87 1.34 -14.06
N PHE A 62 1.89 1.19 -13.20
CA PHE A 62 1.98 0.05 -12.28
C PHE A 62 0.82 -0.03 -11.28
N LEU A 63 0.28 1.12 -10.82
CA LEU A 63 -0.88 1.17 -9.92
C LEU A 63 -2.09 0.40 -10.50
N SER A 64 -2.37 0.55 -11.79
CA SER A 64 -3.46 -0.17 -12.46
C SER A 64 -3.25 -1.70 -12.47
N THR A 65 -2.00 -2.15 -12.52
CA THR A 65 -1.66 -3.58 -12.45
C THR A 65 -1.87 -4.13 -11.04
N ILE A 66 -1.39 -3.42 -10.01
CA ILE A 66 -1.53 -3.87 -8.62
C ILE A 66 -2.98 -3.82 -8.15
N GLU A 67 -3.82 -2.99 -8.79
CA GLU A 67 -5.25 -2.99 -8.57
C GLU A 67 -5.88 -4.36 -8.80
N HIS A 68 -5.40 -5.19 -9.71
CA HIS A 68 -5.98 -6.54 -9.85
C HIS A 68 -5.40 -7.56 -8.86
N ILE A 69 -4.30 -7.23 -8.18
CA ILE A 69 -3.55 -8.16 -7.32
C ILE A 69 -3.92 -7.96 -5.85
N ALA A 70 -3.96 -6.72 -5.37
CA ALA A 70 -4.13 -6.39 -3.96
C ALA A 70 -5.54 -6.72 -3.45
N ASP A 71 -5.67 -7.11 -2.18
CA ASP A 71 -7.01 -7.29 -1.57
C ASP A 71 -7.55 -5.95 -1.02
N GLY A 72 -6.70 -4.95 -0.81
CA GLY A 72 -7.07 -3.60 -0.37
C GLY A 72 -6.13 -2.53 -0.92
N ILE A 73 -6.64 -1.32 -1.10
CA ILE A 73 -5.89 -0.17 -1.63
C ILE A 73 -6.30 1.07 -0.85
N ILE A 74 -5.29 1.72 -0.26
CA ILE A 74 -5.42 2.98 0.45
C ILE A 74 -4.61 3.99 -0.35
N LEU A 75 -5.23 5.10 -0.73
CA LEU A 75 -4.56 6.21 -1.39
C LEU A 75 -4.34 7.33 -0.39
N THR A 76 -3.18 7.98 -0.52
CA THR A 76 -2.84 9.19 0.22
C THR A 76 -2.60 10.32 -0.76
N ASP A 77 -3.12 11.48 -0.44
CA ASP A 77 -2.91 12.70 -1.23
C ASP A 77 -2.74 13.91 -0.30
N GLN A 78 -2.36 15.06 -0.83
CA GLN A 78 -2.21 16.28 -0.05
C GLN A 78 -2.72 17.51 -0.82
N GLU A 79 -3.34 18.43 -0.09
CA GLU A 79 -3.76 19.74 -0.63
C GLU A 79 -3.24 20.85 0.28
N GLN A 80 -2.89 21.99 -0.31
CA GLN A 80 -2.61 23.20 0.46
C GLN A 80 -3.93 23.93 0.73
N ARG A 81 -4.23 24.20 2.01
CA ARG A 81 -5.40 24.97 2.45
C ARG A 81 -4.99 25.96 3.52
N ASP A 82 -5.40 27.22 3.35
CA ASP A 82 -5.17 28.30 4.33
C ASP A 82 -3.72 28.39 4.84
N GLY A 83 -2.75 28.19 3.95
CA GLY A 83 -1.32 28.23 4.27
C GLY A 83 -0.75 26.94 4.91
N HIS A 84 -1.57 25.91 5.12
CA HIS A 84 -1.16 24.63 5.70
C HIS A 84 -1.32 23.47 4.71
N ILE A 85 -0.55 22.40 4.88
CA ILE A 85 -0.70 21.16 4.11
C ILE A 85 -1.66 20.24 4.86
N VAL A 86 -2.80 19.93 4.24
CA VAL A 86 -3.73 18.91 4.73
C VAL A 86 -3.49 17.64 3.93
N LYS A 87 -3.24 16.53 4.63
CA LYS A 87 -3.12 15.21 4.02
C LYS A 87 -4.47 14.51 4.04
N TYR A 88 -4.73 13.70 3.03
CA TYR A 88 -5.95 12.91 2.93
C TYR A 88 -5.60 11.45 2.83
N VAL A 89 -6.40 10.62 3.48
CA VAL A 89 -6.42 9.17 3.26
C VAL A 89 -7.80 8.77 2.75
N VAL A 90 -7.81 7.92 1.73
CA VAL A 90 -9.05 7.34 1.19
C VAL A 90 -8.87 5.86 0.95
N ILE A 91 -9.86 5.08 1.35
CA ILE A 91 -9.91 3.67 1.03
C ILE A 91 -10.51 3.56 -0.38
N LYS A 92 -9.66 3.37 -1.39
CA LYS A 92 -10.13 3.17 -2.78
C LYS A 92 -10.82 1.83 -2.94
N ARG A 93 -10.35 0.80 -2.22
CA ARG A 93 -10.95 -0.53 -2.25
C ARG A 93 -10.57 -1.34 -1.01
N MET A 94 -11.52 -2.13 -0.51
CA MET A 94 -11.26 -3.28 0.37
C MET A 94 -12.15 -4.44 -0.05
N LYS A 95 -11.54 -5.61 -0.33
CA LYS A 95 -12.27 -6.81 -0.74
C LYS A 95 -12.93 -7.48 0.46
N GLY A 96 -14.22 -7.83 0.32
CA GLY A 96 -14.94 -8.64 1.31
C GLY A 96 -15.40 -7.90 2.56
N VAL A 97 -15.18 -6.58 2.64
CA VAL A 97 -15.63 -5.74 3.76
C VAL A 97 -16.19 -4.41 3.26
N LYS A 98 -17.20 -3.88 3.97
CA LYS A 98 -17.66 -2.50 3.77
C LYS A 98 -16.57 -1.55 4.24
N HIS A 99 -16.40 -0.44 3.52
CA HIS A 99 -15.46 0.62 3.88
C HIS A 99 -16.07 1.98 3.58
N ALA A 100 -15.61 3.01 4.29
CA ALA A 100 -15.99 4.39 4.00
C ALA A 100 -15.34 4.85 2.68
N ILE A 101 -16.12 5.60 1.89
CA ILE A 101 -15.65 6.20 0.63
C ILE A 101 -15.16 7.65 0.82
N ASP A 102 -15.34 8.21 2.02
CA ASP A 102 -14.96 9.58 2.33
C ASP A 102 -13.43 9.75 2.37
N ARG A 103 -12.96 10.91 1.89
CA ARG A 103 -11.57 11.35 2.09
C ARG A 103 -11.44 11.87 3.51
N ILE A 104 -10.61 11.22 4.32
CA ILE A 104 -10.37 11.63 5.70
C ILE A 104 -9.15 12.56 5.70
N GLY A 105 -9.39 13.84 6.01
CA GLY A 105 -8.34 14.84 6.18
C GLY A 105 -7.62 14.68 7.51
N PHE A 106 -6.30 14.85 7.51
CA PHE A 106 -5.48 14.86 8.70
C PHE A 106 -4.24 15.75 8.52
N THR A 107 -3.75 16.26 9.64
CA THR A 107 -2.44 16.92 9.75
C THR A 107 -1.50 16.03 10.55
N ILE A 108 -0.20 16.13 10.26
CA ILE A 108 0.85 15.50 11.05
C ILE A 108 1.59 16.62 11.78
N SER A 109 1.57 16.62 13.11
CA SER A 109 2.48 17.40 13.95
C SER A 109 3.60 16.50 14.47
N ASP A 110 4.57 17.06 15.20
CA ASP A 110 5.82 16.38 15.61
C ASP A 110 5.67 14.96 16.18
N LYS A 111 4.50 14.61 16.73
CA LYS A 111 4.24 13.25 17.28
C LYS A 111 2.83 12.71 17.02
N GLU A 112 1.96 13.45 16.36
CA GLU A 112 0.53 13.11 16.33
C GLU A 112 -0.07 13.23 14.93
N LEU A 113 -0.93 12.26 14.62
CA LEU A 113 -1.85 12.32 13.50
C LEU A 113 -3.17 12.87 14.03
N LYS A 114 -3.53 14.08 13.62
CA LYS A 114 -4.78 14.73 14.02
C LYS A 114 -5.73 14.81 12.84
N LYS A 115 -6.92 14.22 12.97
CA LYS A 115 -8.00 14.37 11.99
C LYS A 115 -8.42 15.85 11.93
N VAL A 116 -8.59 16.36 10.71
CA VAL A 116 -9.12 17.70 10.42
C VAL A 116 -10.62 17.61 10.21
#